data_AF-A0A8T6F258-F1
#
_entry.id   AF-A0A8T6F258-F1
#
_cell.length_a   1.000
_cell.length_b   1.000
_cell.length_c   1.000
_cell.angle_alpha   90.00
_cell.angle_beta   90.00
_cell.angle_gamma   90.00
#
_symmetry.space_group_name_H-M   'P 1'
#
loop_
_entity.id
_entity.type
_entity.pdbx_description
1 polymer ?
#
loop_
_entity_poly.entity_id
_entity_poly.type
_entity_poly.pdbx_seq_one_letter_code
_entity_poly.pdbx_strand_id
1 'polypeptide(L)'
;MPHLRPRGRPSRIHPEKEEQGETMSDENGTTTIWQYNHNRYRRHKLMTKELADTIPPLYENEDVEDYDAVVARVKLFSPYNGWRWYVTEWEAETGLCFGLVEGFVTELGYFDLTELAEATVFGKVPAVERDLYWEPKTLGEIKRESSRKAA
;
A
#
# COMPACT_ATOMS: atom_id res chain seq x y z
N MET A 1 11.07 65.16 3.93
CA MET A 1 11.65 63.84 4.25
C MET A 1 10.56 62.98 4.90
N PRO A 2 9.81 62.15 4.15
CA PRO A 2 8.78 61.32 4.75
C PRO A 2 9.35 59.98 5.23
N HIS A 3 8.98 59.60 6.45
CA HIS A 3 9.30 58.33 7.11
C HIS A 3 8.73 57.12 6.35
N LEU A 4 9.58 56.15 6.03
CA LEU A 4 9.18 54.82 5.54
C LEU A 4 8.78 53.93 6.72
N ARG A 5 7.53 53.43 6.72
CA ARG A 5 7.09 52.37 7.65
C ARG A 5 7.72 51.02 7.24
N PRO A 6 7.99 50.10 8.20
CA PRO A 6 8.54 48.79 7.87
C PRO A 6 7.53 47.95 7.07
N ARG A 7 8.03 47.26 6.04
CA ARG A 7 7.24 46.35 5.20
C ARG A 7 6.68 45.21 6.07
N GLY A 8 5.36 45.08 6.09
CA GLY A 8 4.67 43.96 6.72
C GLY A 8 5.12 42.63 6.12
N ARG A 9 5.37 41.66 7.01
CA ARG A 9 5.62 40.26 6.67
C ARG A 9 4.43 39.74 5.86
N PRO A 10 4.62 39.13 4.67
CA PRO A 10 3.49 38.54 3.97
C PRO A 10 2.88 37.44 4.84
N SER A 11 1.58 37.58 5.06
CA SER A 11 0.73 36.66 5.79
C SER A 11 0.92 35.23 5.26
N ARG A 12 1.03 34.30 6.22
CA ARG A 12 0.97 32.86 6.04
C ARG A 12 -0.29 32.55 5.24
N ILE A 13 -0.14 32.18 3.96
CA ILE A 13 -1.24 31.63 3.18
C ILE A 13 -1.56 30.28 3.82
N HIS A 14 -2.54 30.29 4.73
CA HIS A 14 -3.31 29.11 5.06
C HIS A 14 -4.29 28.90 3.91
N PRO A 15 -4.19 27.84 3.11
CA PRO A 15 -5.37 27.35 2.43
C PRO A 15 -6.25 26.64 3.48
N GLU A 16 -7.19 27.41 4.04
CA GLU A 16 -8.49 26.87 4.45
C GLU A 16 -9.14 26.28 3.21
N LYS A 17 -9.12 24.94 3.11
CA LYS A 17 -10.31 24.13 2.87
C LYS A 17 -10.07 22.79 3.56
N GLU A 18 -10.68 22.63 4.72
CA GLU A 18 -10.94 21.31 5.28
C GLU A 18 -11.85 20.57 4.30
N GLU A 19 -11.28 19.82 3.37
CA GLU A 19 -12.00 18.68 2.81
C GLU A 19 -12.10 17.64 3.92
N GLN A 20 -13.23 17.73 4.62
CA GLN A 20 -13.78 16.69 5.47
C GLN A 20 -13.80 15.41 4.64
N GLY A 21 -13.18 14.34 5.14
CA GLY A 21 -13.42 13.02 4.55
C GLY A 21 -14.90 12.71 4.73
N GLU A 22 -15.65 12.69 3.63
CA GLU A 22 -17.03 12.22 3.64
C GLU A 22 -17.04 10.70 3.85
N THR A 23 -17.60 10.26 4.98
CA THR A 23 -18.10 8.90 5.15
C THR A 23 -19.32 8.72 4.25
N MET A 24 -19.26 7.87 3.23
CA MET A 24 -20.43 7.46 2.44
C MET A 24 -20.69 5.95 2.54
N SER A 25 -21.61 5.55 3.40
CA SER A 25 -22.25 4.23 3.29
C SER A 25 -23.26 4.26 2.16
N ASP A 26 -23.19 3.31 1.22
CA ASP A 26 -24.21 3.09 0.22
C ASP A 26 -25.31 2.13 0.68
N GLU A 27 -26.46 2.27 0.03
CA GLU A 27 -27.79 1.76 0.38
C GLU A 27 -27.96 0.23 0.26
N ASN A 28 -26.91 -0.48 -0.19
CA ASN A 28 -26.84 -1.94 -0.27
C ASN A 28 -25.82 -2.59 0.69
N GLY A 29 -25.14 -1.81 1.53
CA GLY A 29 -24.56 -2.33 2.79
C GLY A 29 -23.12 -2.83 2.81
N THR A 30 -22.33 -2.84 1.73
CA THR A 30 -20.89 -3.16 1.85
C THR A 30 -20.02 -2.55 0.74
N THR A 31 -19.24 -1.53 1.11
CA THR A 31 -17.91 -1.17 0.58
C THR A 31 -17.37 0.00 1.41
N THR A 32 -16.25 -0.14 2.15
CA THR A 32 -15.09 0.79 2.02
C THR A 32 -13.84 0.55 2.91
N ILE A 33 -12.66 0.50 2.27
CA ILE A 33 -11.38 0.99 2.84
C ILE A 33 -10.92 2.29 2.12
N TRP A 34 -11.71 3.37 2.13
CA TRP A 34 -11.67 4.53 1.19
C TRP A 34 -10.37 4.79 0.38
N GLN A 35 -10.21 4.18 -0.79
CA GLN A 35 -10.98 3.09 -1.39
C GLN A 35 -9.96 2.14 -2.03
N TYR A 36 -9.17 1.51 -1.16
CA TYR A 36 -7.94 0.72 -1.35
C TYR A 36 -6.61 1.49 -1.16
N ASN A 37 -6.59 2.39 -0.17
CA ASN A 37 -5.41 3.02 0.47
C ASN A 37 -4.84 4.31 -0.14
N HIS A 38 -5.55 5.41 0.13
CA HIS A 38 -5.11 6.78 -0.16
C HIS A 38 -4.37 7.39 1.05
N ASN A 39 -3.08 7.65 0.89
CA ASN A 39 -2.35 8.58 1.74
C ASN A 39 -2.32 9.93 1.00
N ARG A 40 -2.67 11.06 1.64
CA ARG A 40 -2.73 12.39 0.96
C ARG A 40 -1.40 12.82 0.34
N TYR A 41 -0.29 12.20 0.75
CA TYR A 41 1.05 12.44 0.21
C TYR A 41 1.43 11.45 -0.90
N ARG A 42 0.79 10.28 -0.99
CA ARG A 42 1.02 9.26 -2.02
C ARG A 42 0.10 9.53 -3.22
N ARG A 43 0.66 9.56 -4.44
CA ARG A 43 -0.08 9.86 -5.68
C ARG A 43 -0.64 8.63 -6.41
N HIS A 44 -0.57 7.45 -5.79
CA HIS A 44 -1.16 6.20 -6.28
C HIS A 44 -1.77 5.41 -5.13
N LYS A 45 -2.69 4.50 -5.46
CA LYS A 45 -3.29 3.56 -4.50
C LYS A 45 -2.40 2.32 -4.35
N LEU A 46 -2.32 1.79 -3.12
CA LEU A 46 -1.65 0.50 -2.88
C LEU A 46 -2.47 -0.68 -3.40
N MET A 47 -3.78 -0.53 -3.48
CA MET A 47 -4.65 -1.50 -4.10
C MET A 47 -5.65 -0.74 -4.98
N THR A 48 -5.91 -1.25 -6.18
CA THR A 48 -6.86 -0.62 -7.12
C THR A 48 -8.07 -1.53 -7.24
N LYS A 49 -9.18 -1.05 -7.78
CA LYS A 49 -10.36 -1.90 -7.97
C LYS A 49 -10.03 -3.04 -8.95
N GLU A 50 -9.29 -2.72 -10.01
CA GLU A 50 -8.86 -3.68 -11.02
C GLU A 50 -7.96 -4.76 -10.42
N LEU A 51 -7.07 -4.40 -9.48
CA LEU A 51 -6.25 -5.39 -8.77
C LEU A 51 -7.08 -6.22 -7.80
N ALA A 52 -7.94 -5.56 -7.01
CA ALA A 52 -8.85 -6.19 -6.07
C ALA A 52 -9.69 -7.29 -6.73
N ASP A 53 -10.20 -7.05 -7.94
CA ASP A 53 -11.02 -8.01 -8.69
C ASP A 53 -10.21 -9.22 -9.22
N THR A 54 -8.87 -9.14 -9.24
CA THR A 54 -8.01 -10.24 -9.72
C THR A 54 -7.46 -11.10 -8.60
N ILE A 55 -7.41 -10.60 -7.36
CA ILE A 55 -6.75 -11.27 -6.25
C ILE A 55 -7.73 -12.28 -5.62
N PRO A 56 -7.32 -13.54 -5.46
CA PRO A 56 -8.11 -14.53 -4.74
C PRO A 56 -8.52 -14.07 -3.32
N PRO A 57 -9.68 -14.52 -2.81
CA PRO A 57 -10.03 -14.31 -1.41
C PRO A 57 -9.06 -15.06 -0.49
N LEU A 58 -9.07 -14.70 0.80
CA LEU A 58 -8.29 -15.42 1.80
C LEU A 58 -8.67 -16.90 1.83
N TYR A 59 -7.67 -17.75 2.09
CA TYR A 59 -7.73 -19.20 2.18
C TYR A 59 -7.92 -19.95 0.85
N GLU A 60 -7.98 -19.26 -0.29
CA GLU A 60 -8.15 -19.92 -1.60
C GLU A 60 -6.97 -20.86 -1.94
N ASN A 61 -5.75 -20.56 -1.47
CA ASN A 61 -4.56 -21.37 -1.73
C ASN A 61 -4.10 -22.18 -0.51
N GLU A 62 -4.95 -22.39 0.51
CA GLU A 62 -4.54 -23.07 1.76
C GLU A 62 -4.00 -24.49 1.52
N ASP A 63 -4.58 -25.22 0.57
CA ASP A 63 -4.16 -26.59 0.20
C ASP A 63 -3.06 -26.63 -0.88
N VAL A 64 -2.56 -25.48 -1.33
CA VAL A 64 -1.57 -25.39 -2.42
C VAL A 64 -0.16 -25.32 -1.84
N GLU A 65 0.50 -26.48 -1.75
CA GLU A 65 1.89 -26.56 -1.27
C GLU A 65 2.92 -26.06 -2.30
N ASP A 66 2.57 -26.08 -3.59
CA ASP A 66 3.47 -25.70 -4.67
C ASP A 66 3.56 -24.18 -4.84
N TYR A 67 4.73 -23.62 -4.53
CA TYR A 67 5.03 -22.20 -4.70
C TYR A 67 4.98 -21.74 -6.16
N ASP A 68 5.17 -22.63 -7.13
CA ASP A 68 5.04 -22.32 -8.54
C ASP A 68 3.57 -22.29 -9.01
N ALA A 69 2.62 -22.75 -8.19
CA ALA A 69 1.18 -22.66 -8.47
C ALA A 69 0.52 -21.38 -7.91
N VAL A 70 1.12 -20.75 -6.90
CA VAL A 70 0.57 -19.54 -6.26
C VAL A 70 1.15 -18.28 -6.91
N VAL A 71 0.28 -17.41 -7.44
CA VAL A 71 0.67 -16.16 -8.12
C VAL A 71 0.44 -14.95 -7.23
N ALA A 72 1.51 -14.22 -6.91
CA ALA A 72 1.40 -12.90 -6.32
C ALA A 72 1.04 -11.87 -7.39
N ARG A 73 0.07 -11.00 -7.09
CA ARG A 73 -0.48 -10.02 -8.05
C ARG A 73 -0.09 -8.59 -7.75
N VAL A 74 0.30 -8.31 -6.51
CA VAL A 74 0.72 -6.98 -6.09
C VAL A 74 2.04 -7.09 -5.36
N LYS A 75 2.98 -6.21 -5.72
CA LYS A 75 4.21 -6.01 -4.96
C LYS A 75 4.19 -4.64 -4.29
N LEU A 76 4.32 -4.66 -2.98
CA LEU A 76 4.54 -3.49 -2.14
C LEU A 76 5.99 -3.51 -1.66
N PHE A 77 6.55 -2.34 -1.40
CA PHE A 77 7.91 -2.22 -0.89
C PHE A 77 8.09 -0.96 -0.07
N SER A 78 9.04 -0.99 0.86
CA SER A 78 9.50 0.20 1.56
C SER A 78 10.90 0.58 1.07
N PRO A 79 11.09 1.78 0.49
CA PRO A 79 12.41 2.23 0.07
C PRO A 79 13.33 2.56 1.25
N TYR A 80 12.81 2.60 2.48
CA TYR A 80 13.54 3.04 3.67
C TYR A 80 14.26 1.91 4.40
N ASN A 81 13.65 0.73 4.43
CA ASN A 81 14.17 -0.43 5.16
C ASN A 81 14.35 -1.68 4.27
N GLY A 82 14.00 -1.59 2.98
CA GLY A 82 14.16 -2.67 2.01
C GLY A 82 13.11 -3.77 2.10
N TRP A 83 12.10 -3.64 2.96
CA TRP A 83 11.03 -4.62 3.09
C TRP A 83 10.18 -4.70 1.84
N ARG A 84 9.67 -5.90 1.53
CA ARG A 84 8.75 -6.14 0.42
C ARG A 84 7.63 -7.06 0.84
N TRP A 85 6.46 -6.84 0.27
CA TRP A 85 5.28 -7.67 0.46
C TRP A 85 4.72 -8.04 -0.91
N TYR A 86 4.41 -9.31 -1.12
CA TYR A 86 3.84 -9.83 -2.35
C TYR A 86 2.48 -10.44 -2.03
N VAL A 87 1.40 -9.77 -2.46
CA VAL A 87 0.02 -10.15 -2.14
C VAL A 87 -0.42 -11.31 -3.02
N THR A 88 -0.82 -12.42 -2.41
CA THR A 88 -1.39 -13.59 -3.09
C THR A 88 -2.89 -13.69 -2.86
N GLU A 89 -3.36 -13.29 -1.69
CA GLU A 89 -4.78 -13.31 -1.31
C GLU A 89 -5.14 -12.06 -0.52
N TRP A 90 -6.43 -11.70 -0.53
CA TRP A 90 -6.88 -10.47 0.09
C TRP A 90 -8.37 -10.48 0.42
N GLU A 91 -8.74 -9.83 1.53
CA GLU A 91 -10.11 -9.62 1.95
C GLU A 91 -10.48 -8.13 1.90
N ALA A 92 -11.50 -7.81 1.10
CA ALA A 92 -11.89 -6.43 0.82
C ALA A 92 -12.49 -5.69 2.02
N GLU A 93 -13.18 -6.41 2.90
CA GLU A 93 -13.89 -5.83 4.06
C GLU A 93 -12.91 -5.35 5.14
N THR A 94 -11.86 -6.14 5.40
CA THR A 94 -10.89 -5.87 6.47
C THR A 94 -9.63 -5.18 5.96
N GLY A 95 -9.28 -5.36 4.68
CA GLY A 95 -7.98 -4.94 4.15
C GLY A 95 -6.85 -5.91 4.48
N LEU A 96 -7.17 -7.08 5.06
CA LEU A 96 -6.20 -8.12 5.39
C LEU A 96 -5.69 -8.78 4.11
N CYS A 97 -4.36 -8.88 3.99
CA CYS A 97 -3.68 -9.58 2.91
C CYS A 97 -2.96 -10.81 3.46
N PHE A 98 -2.81 -11.82 2.61
CA PHE A 98 -1.87 -12.93 2.80
C PHE A 98 -0.89 -12.97 1.62
N GLY A 99 0.35 -13.36 1.92
CA GLY A 99 1.35 -13.59 0.88
C GLY A 99 2.79 -13.58 1.41
N LEU A 100 3.75 -13.39 0.51
CA LEU A 100 5.17 -13.46 0.84
C LEU A 100 5.67 -12.12 1.38
N VAL A 101 6.33 -12.16 2.53
CA VAL A 101 6.96 -11.01 3.17
C VAL A 101 8.48 -11.21 3.16
N GLU A 102 9.19 -10.27 2.55
CA GLU A 102 10.65 -10.17 2.61
C GLU A 102 11.01 -9.05 3.59
N GLY A 103 11.23 -9.43 4.86
CA GLY A 103 11.70 -8.52 5.90
C GLY A 103 13.06 -8.96 6.42
N PHE A 104 13.16 -9.16 7.74
CA PHE A 104 14.33 -9.78 8.36
C PHE A 104 14.51 -11.24 7.96
N VAL A 105 13.38 -11.94 7.78
CA VAL A 105 13.29 -13.29 7.23
C VAL A 105 12.29 -13.24 6.08
N THR A 106 12.45 -14.15 5.11
CA THR A 106 11.48 -14.34 4.03
C THR A 106 10.48 -15.42 4.43
N GLU A 107 9.21 -15.06 4.59
CA GLU A 107 8.16 -15.96 5.06
C GLU A 107 6.80 -15.67 4.41
N LEU A 108 5.89 -16.65 4.45
CA LEU A 108 4.48 -16.42 4.13
C LEU A 108 3.77 -15.95 5.40
N GLY A 109 2.93 -14.92 5.28
CA GLY A 109 2.21 -14.41 6.43
C GLY A 109 1.13 -13.40 6.08
N TYR A 110 0.37 -13.04 7.11
CA TYR A 110 -0.66 -12.03 7.05
C TYR A 110 -0.08 -10.63 7.27
N PHE A 111 -0.64 -9.64 6.60
CA PHE A 111 -0.32 -8.24 6.83
C PHE A 111 -1.52 -7.36 6.47
N ASP A 112 -1.68 -6.26 7.19
CA ASP A 112 -2.79 -5.34 7.02
C ASP A 112 -2.43 -4.22 6.03
N LEU A 113 -3.19 -4.10 4.94
CA LEU A 113 -2.89 -3.11 3.91
C LEU A 113 -3.16 -1.67 4.38
N THR A 114 -4.09 -1.48 5.31
CA THR A 114 -4.41 -0.18 5.94
C THR A 114 -3.25 0.27 6.81
N GLU A 115 -2.69 -0.61 7.65
CA GLU A 115 -1.49 -0.29 8.45
C GLU A 115 -0.31 0.12 7.56
N LEU A 116 -0.07 -0.62 6.46
CA LEU A 116 0.98 -0.27 5.49
C LEU A 116 0.70 1.06 4.77
N ALA A 117 -0.57 1.43 4.59
CA ALA A 117 -0.95 2.67 3.94
C ALA A 117 -0.73 3.91 4.81
N GLU A 118 -1.01 3.76 6.11
CA GLU A 118 -0.85 4.79 7.12
C GLU A 118 0.59 4.93 7.62
N ALA A 119 1.40 3.87 7.45
CA ALA A 119 2.82 3.89 7.78
C ALA A 119 3.53 5.08 7.10
N THR A 120 4.18 5.91 7.92
CA THR A 120 4.93 7.08 7.44
C THR A 120 6.33 7.13 8.03
N VAL A 121 7.26 7.73 7.28
CA VAL A 121 8.59 8.11 7.73
C VAL A 121 8.64 9.63 7.86
N PHE A 122 9.38 10.12 8.85
CA PHE A 122 9.49 11.55 9.17
C PHE A 122 8.12 12.23 9.41
N GLY A 123 7.13 11.43 9.89
CA GLY A 123 5.80 11.85 10.30
C GLY A 123 4.81 12.18 9.17
N LYS A 124 5.24 12.23 7.90
CA LYS A 124 4.37 12.60 6.77
C LYS A 124 4.68 11.89 5.45
N VAL A 125 5.85 11.30 5.28
CA VAL A 125 6.23 10.68 4.01
C VAL A 125 5.73 9.24 4.02
N PRO A 126 4.97 8.76 3.03
CA PRO A 126 4.52 7.37 2.99
C PRO A 126 5.71 6.40 3.09
N ALA A 127 5.63 5.43 3.99
CA ALA A 127 6.73 4.49 4.24
C ALA A 127 6.76 3.32 3.25
N VAL A 128 5.60 3.00 2.68
CA VAL A 128 5.39 1.88 1.76
C VAL A 128 4.90 2.42 0.42
N GLU A 129 5.29 1.79 -0.67
CA GLU A 129 4.84 2.09 -2.02
C GLU A 129 4.43 0.81 -2.75
N ARG A 130 3.54 0.93 -3.73
CA ARG A 130 3.26 -0.15 -4.69
C ARG A 130 4.19 -0.02 -5.87
N ASP A 131 4.77 -1.13 -6.29
CA ASP A 131 5.55 -1.20 -7.53
C ASP A 131 4.61 -1.21 -8.73
N LEU A 132 4.57 -0.10 -9.48
CA LEU A 132 3.62 0.10 -10.59
C LEU A 132 4.03 -0.62 -11.88
N TYR A 133 5.29 -1.06 -11.96
CA TYR A 133 5.86 -1.71 -13.15
C TYR A 133 6.21 -3.18 -12.89
N TRP A 134 5.89 -3.68 -11.71
CA TRP A 134 6.04 -5.08 -11.38
C TRP A 134 4.88 -5.88 -11.94
N GLU A 135 5.20 -6.96 -12.65
CA GLU A 135 4.23 -7.88 -13.22
C GLU A 135 3.99 -9.06 -12.26
N PRO A 136 2.76 -9.59 -12.19
CA PRO A 136 2.44 -10.78 -11.42
C PRO A 136 3.37 -11.96 -11.73
N LYS A 137 3.79 -12.68 -10.69
CA LYS A 137 4.71 -13.82 -10.78
C LYS A 137 4.35 -14.89 -9.76
N THR A 138 4.80 -16.12 -10.00
CA THR A 138 4.65 -17.18 -9.01
C THR A 138 5.55 -16.91 -7.80
N LEU A 139 5.17 -17.42 -6.62
CA LEU A 139 6.03 -17.31 -5.45
C LEU A 139 7.38 -18.02 -5.67
N GLY A 140 7.41 -19.10 -6.46
CA GLY A 140 8.63 -19.79 -6.86
C GLY A 140 9.57 -18.91 -7.68
N GLU A 141 9.05 -18.14 -8.64
CA GLU A 141 9.83 -17.18 -9.43
C GLU A 141 10.42 -16.07 -8.55
N ILE A 142 9.60 -15.51 -7.66
CA ILE A 142 10.02 -14.45 -6.73
C ILE A 142 11.16 -14.95 -5.84
N LYS A 143 11.01 -16.14 -5.23
CA LYS A 143 12.07 -16.76 -4.41
C LYS A 143 13.38 -16.93 -5.18
N ARG A 144 13.32 -17.45 -6.42
CA ARG A 144 14.52 -17.64 -7.27
C ARG A 144 15.19 -16.31 -7.63
N GLU A 145 14.44 -15.22 -7.79
CA GLU A 145 14.99 -13.88 -8.05
C GLU A 145 15.69 -13.31 -6.82
N SER A 146 15.08 -13.47 -5.64
CA SER A 146 15.65 -12.97 -4.38
C SER A 146 16.93 -13.70 -3.99
N SER A 147 17.01 -15.02 -4.22
CA SER A 147 18.25 -15.78 -3.99
C SER A 147 19.41 -15.35 -4.90
N ARG A 148 19.14 -14.92 -6.14
CA ARG A 148 20.17 -14.44 -7.07
C ARG A 148 20.74 -13.08 -6.69
N LYS A 149 19.97 -12.23 -6.01
CA LYS A 149 20.41 -10.91 -5.55
C LYS A 149 21.26 -10.98 -4.27
N ALA A 150 21.19 -12.09 -3.54
CA ALA A 150 21.95 -12.33 -2.32
C ALA A 150 23.30 -13.04 -2.58
N ALA A 151 23.57 -13.46 -3.82
CA ALA A 151 24.82 -14.10 -4.26
C ALA A 151 25.75 -13.08 -4.94
#